data_AF-A0A5K0W7F6-F1
#
_entry.id   AF-A0A5K0W7F6-F1
#
_cell.length_a   1.000
_cell.length_b   1.000
_cell.length_c   1.000
_cell.angle_alpha   90.00
_cell.angle_beta   90.00
_cell.angle_gamma   90.00
#
_symmetry.space_group_name_H-M   'P 1'
#
loop_
_entity.id
_entity.type
_entity.pdbx_description
1 polymer ?
#
loop_
_entity_poly.entity_id
_entity_poly.type
_entity_poly.pdbx_seq_one_letter_code
_entity_poly.pdbx_strand_id
1 'polypeptide(L)' 'VDSYPPSAPFASMVEPAEDSIATLVSMGFDRSSARQALVQARNDLNAATNLLLETQSHS' A
#
# COMPACT_ATOMS: atom_id res chain seq x y z
N VAL A 1 -0.21 23.93 -30.83
CA VAL A 1 -0.63 24.14 -29.44
C VAL A 1 -0.42 22.81 -28.72
N ASP A 2 0.51 22.75 -27.79
CA ASP A 2 0.65 21.59 -26.92
C ASP A 2 -0.59 21.56 -26.01
N SER A 3 -1.36 20.48 -26.08
CA SER A 3 -2.58 20.34 -25.30
C SER A 3 -2.62 18.93 -24.75
N TYR A 4 -1.74 18.68 -23.79
CA TYR A 4 -1.92 17.61 -22.81
C TYR A 4 -3.08 18.00 -21.88
N PRO A 5 -4.23 17.29 -21.90
CA PRO A 5 -5.12 17.33 -20.77
C PRO A 5 -4.45 16.61 -19.58
N PRO A 6 -4.70 17.09 -18.34
CA PRO A 6 -4.08 16.59 -17.13
C PRO A 6 -4.48 15.13 -16.87
N SER A 7 -3.49 14.33 -16.46
CA SER A 7 -3.64 13.00 -15.89
C SER A 7 -4.81 12.95 -14.89
N ALA A 8 -5.93 12.36 -15.29
CA ALA A 8 -7.09 12.09 -14.45
C ALA A 8 -7.41 10.59 -14.55
N PRO A 9 -7.97 9.99 -13.50
CA PRO A 9 -7.28 9.15 -12.54
C PRO A 9 -7.52 7.67 -12.86
N PHE A 10 -6.53 6.99 -13.45
CA PHE A 10 -6.59 5.52 -13.57
C PHE A 10 -6.21 4.79 -12.27
N ALA A 11 -6.16 5.47 -11.13
CA ALA A 11 -5.99 4.84 -9.82
C ALA A 11 -7.26 4.10 -9.34
N SER A 12 -8.21 3.82 -10.23
CA SER A 12 -9.31 2.86 -10.03
C SER A 12 -8.82 1.41 -9.87
N MET A 13 -7.50 1.17 -9.88
CA MET A 13 -6.89 -0.14 -9.70
C MET A 13 -6.15 -0.25 -8.35
N VAL A 14 -6.73 0.26 -7.25
CA VAL A 14 -6.29 0.08 -5.84
C VAL A 14 -4.77 -0.09 -5.69
N GLU A 15 -4.01 0.88 -6.18
CA GLU A 15 -2.60 0.92 -5.82
C GLU A 15 -2.51 1.45 -4.38
N PRO A 16 -1.85 0.72 -3.48
CA PRO A 16 -1.78 1.13 -2.09
C PRO A 16 -1.02 2.45 -1.98
N ALA A 17 -1.55 3.36 -1.16
CA ALA A 17 -0.96 4.67 -0.93
C ALA A 17 0.51 4.53 -0.50
N GLU A 18 1.41 5.19 -1.22
CA GLU A 18 2.84 5.11 -0.93
C GLU A 18 3.16 5.62 0.48
N ASP A 19 2.39 6.58 1.00
CA ASP A 19 2.48 7.03 2.40
C ASP A 19 2.22 5.90 3.40
N SER A 20 1.21 5.06 3.15
CA SER A 20 0.89 3.91 3.98
C SER A 20 2.01 2.86 3.90
N ILE A 21 2.56 2.63 2.71
CA ILE A 21 3.70 1.73 2.52
C ILE A 21 4.92 2.27 3.29
N ALA A 22 5.24 3.56 3.15
CA ALA A 22 6.37 4.19 3.82
C ALA A 22 6.24 4.15 5.34
N THR A 23 5.02 4.28 5.86
CA THR A 23 4.72 4.13 7.29
C THR A 23 5.03 2.71 7.77
N LEU A 24 4.54 1.69 7.05
CA LEU A 24 4.82 0.28 7.35
C LEU A 24 6.33 -0.04 7.24
N VAL A 25 7.00 0.47 6.22
CA VAL A 25 8.46 0.29 6.05
C VAL A 25 9.25 0.94 7.18
N SER A 26 8.82 2.12 7.63
CA SER A 26 9.42 2.79 8.78
C SER A 26 9.22 2.04 10.09
N MET A 27 8.12 1.27 10.21
CA MET A 27 7.90 0.36 11.35
C MET A 27 8.81 -0.87 11.31
N GLY A 28 9.46 -1.16 10.18
CA GLY A 28 10.36 -2.29 9.99
C GLY A 28 9.81 -3.39 9.08
N PHE A 29 8.65 -3.20 8.45
CA PHE A 29 8.10 -4.14 7.48
C PHE A 29 8.74 -3.97 6.09
N ASP A 30 8.74 -5.03 5.27
CA ASP A 30 9.22 -4.91 3.89
C ASP A 30 8.26 -4.11 3.01
N ARG A 31 8.79 -3.32 2.06
CA ARG A 31 7.98 -2.51 1.12
C ARG A 31 7.02 -3.38 0.29
N SER A 32 7.49 -4.56 -0.10
CA SER A 32 6.75 -5.54 -0.90
C SER A 32 5.62 -6.14 -0.09
N SER A 33 5.91 -6.60 1.13
CA SER A 33 4.92 -7.13 2.07
C SER A 33 3.89 -6.06 2.44
N ALA A 34 4.34 -4.85 2.76
CA ALA A 34 3.48 -3.70 3.06
C ALA A 34 2.53 -3.38 1.91
N ARG A 35 3.05 -3.36 0.67
CA ARG A 35 2.23 -3.19 -0.53
C ARG A 35 1.17 -4.28 -0.62
N GLN A 36 1.56 -5.55 -0.51
CA GLN A 36 0.63 -6.68 -0.62
C GLN A 36 -0.44 -6.66 0.47
N ALA A 37 -0.05 -6.37 1.72
CA ALA A 37 -0.95 -6.26 2.84
C ALA A 37 -1.94 -5.10 2.63
N LEU A 38 -1.49 -3.95 2.15
CA LEU A 38 -2.37 -2.81 1.83
C LEU A 38 -3.31 -3.09 0.65
N VAL A 39 -2.87 -3.84 -0.36
CA VAL A 39 -3.76 -4.29 -1.46
C VAL A 39 -4.87 -5.18 -0.91
N GLN A 40 -4.53 -6.18 -0.08
CA GLN A 40 -5.51 -7.07 0.55
C GLN A 40 -6.42 -6.32 1.52
N ALA A 41 -5.86 -5.38 2.27
CA ALA A 41 -6.57 -4.51 3.19
C ALA A 41 -7.35 -3.38 2.51
N ARG A 42 -7.34 -3.28 1.17
CA ARG A 42 -8.01 -2.21 0.40
C ARG A 42 -7.60 -0.81 0.86
N ASN A 43 -6.30 -0.60 1.01
CA ASN A 43 -5.65 0.62 1.48
C ASN A 43 -5.86 0.93 2.98
N ASP A 44 -6.30 -0.05 3.78
CA ASP A 44 -6.45 0.10 5.22
C ASP A 44 -5.13 -0.24 5.93
N LEU A 45 -4.52 0.77 6.55
CA LEU A 45 -3.21 0.64 7.22
C LEU A 45 -3.30 -0.25 8.46
N ASN A 46 -4.43 -0.21 9.18
CA ASN A 46 -4.64 -0.99 10.39
C ASN A 46 -4.77 -2.48 10.05
N ALA A 47 -5.63 -2.81 9.08
CA ALA A 47 -5.75 -4.17 8.58
C ALA A 47 -4.45 -4.67 7.90
N ALA A 48 -3.74 -3.82 7.14
CA ALA A 48 -2.45 -4.19 6.57
C ALA A 48 -1.41 -4.50 7.66
N THR A 49 -1.36 -3.71 8.73
CA THR A 49 -0.47 -3.96 9.87
C THR A 49 -0.81 -5.27 10.55
N ASN A 50 -2.11 -5.56 10.75
CA ASN A 50 -2.57 -6.83 11.32
C ASN A 50 -2.17 -8.02 10.46
N LEU A 51 -2.40 -7.96 9.14
CA LEU A 51 -2.00 -9.00 8.19
C LEU A 51 -0.48 -9.23 8.20
N LEU A 52 0.31 -8.15 8.27
CA LEU A 52 1.76 -8.24 8.38
C LEU A 52 2.15 -8.94 9.68
N LEU A 53 1.62 -8.52 10.83
CA LEU A 53 1.83 -9.14 12.15
C LEU A 53 1.51 -10.64 12.14
N GLU A 54 0.38 -11.03 11.55
CA GLU A 54 -0.05 -12.43 11.38
C GLU A 54 0.98 -13.23 10.57
N THR A 55 1.52 -12.62 9.50
CA THR A 55 2.51 -13.27 8.62
C THR A 55 3.85 -13.53 9.33
N GLN A 56 4.32 -12.59 10.15
CA GLN A 56 5.57 -12.74 10.93
C GLN A 56 5.40 -13.62 12.17
N SER A 57 4.18 -13.72 12.72
CA SER A 57 3.92 -14.62 13.86
C SER A 57 3.91 -16.11 13.49
N HIS A 58 3.95 -16.43 12.19
CA HIS A 58 3.90 -17.80 11.68
C HIS A 58 5.29 -18.37 11.29
N SER A 59 6.37 -17.78 11.81
CA SER A 59 7.75 -18.26 11.69
C SER A 59 8.19 -19.14 12.85
#